data_AF-A0A8X6HEI2-F1
#
_entry.id   AF-A0A8X6HEI2-F1
#
_cell.length_a   1.000
_cell.length_b   1.000
_cell.length_c   1.000
_cell.angle_alpha   90.00
_cell.angle_beta   90.00
_cell.angle_gamma   90.00
#
_symmetry.space_group_name_H-M   'P 1'
#
loop_
_entity.id
_entity.type
_entity.pdbx_description
1 polymer ?
#
loop_
_entity_poly.entity_id
_entity_poly.type
_entity_poly.pdbx_seq_one_letter_code
_entity_poly.pdbx_strand_id
1 'polypeptide(L)'
;MSLSKITLFVLATLAVISTLVAKLQNIVYISNDVEYDDIKKEFQDDLYPDGRLQHLMWFLQISDLHLSLFKDQSRGSDLKTFCSDTVSVIQPSVVLATGDLVDARTADLLGSRQYVEEWRMYQQILYDTGVTANTTWLDIRGNHDNFNVLSLDDKNDLFR
;
A
#
# COMPACT_ATOMS: atom_id res chain seq x y z
N MET A 1 -40.12 -50.75 9.69
CA MET A 1 -38.66 -50.65 9.92
C MET A 1 -38.43 -49.50 10.89
N SER A 2 -38.03 -49.78 12.14
CA SER A 2 -37.71 -48.70 13.10
C SER A 2 -36.33 -48.14 12.78
N LEU A 3 -36.21 -46.82 12.59
CA LEU A 3 -34.90 -46.20 12.43
C LEU A 3 -34.07 -46.42 13.70
N SER A 4 -32.85 -46.93 13.55
CA SER A 4 -31.95 -47.10 14.68
C SER A 4 -31.51 -45.73 15.20
N LYS A 5 -31.21 -45.63 16.50
CA LYS A 5 -30.67 -44.41 17.11
C LYS A 5 -29.38 -43.94 16.42
N ILE A 6 -28.59 -44.87 15.89
CA ILE A 6 -27.37 -44.59 15.11
C ILE A 6 -27.73 -43.89 13.79
N THR A 7 -28.75 -44.40 13.09
CA THR A 7 -29.24 -43.79 11.85
C THR A 7 -29.72 -42.37 12.09
N LEU A 8 -30.45 -42.14 13.19
CA LEU A 8 -30.92 -40.81 13.55
C LEU A 8 -29.76 -39.86 13.88
N PHE A 9 -28.74 -40.36 14.59
CA PHE A 9 -27.53 -39.59 14.91
C PHE A 9 -26.74 -39.19 13.66
N VAL A 10 -26.55 -40.12 12.71
CA VAL A 10 -25.86 -39.85 11.44
C VAL A 10 -26.63 -38.81 10.60
N LEU A 11 -27.95 -38.90 10.55
CA LEU A 11 -28.76 -37.91 9.83
C LEU A 11 -28.67 -36.52 10.48
N ALA A 12 -28.67 -36.46 11.82
CA ALA A 12 -28.52 -35.20 12.54
C ALA A 12 -27.14 -34.57 12.31
N THR A 13 -26.06 -35.36 12.34
CA THR A 13 -24.71 -34.83 12.07
C THR A 13 -24.55 -34.37 10.62
N LEU A 14 -25.09 -35.09 9.64
CA LEU A 14 -25.11 -34.67 8.24
C LEU A 14 -25.86 -33.35 8.05
N ALA A 15 -27.00 -33.17 8.70
CA ALA A 15 -27.75 -31.91 8.66
C ALA A 15 -26.94 -30.75 9.23
N VAL A 16 -26.28 -30.94 10.38
CA VAL A 16 -25.43 -29.90 10.98
C VAL A 16 -24.25 -29.54 10.06
N ILE A 17 -23.54 -30.54 9.51
CA ILE A 17 -22.44 -30.31 8.58
C ILE A 17 -22.92 -29.56 7.34
N SER A 18 -24.06 -29.96 6.76
CA SER A 18 -24.65 -29.28 5.60
C SER A 18 -24.96 -27.81 5.89
N THR A 19 -25.55 -27.51 7.05
CA THR A 19 -25.81 -26.11 7.45
C THR A 19 -24.54 -25.30 7.66
N LEU A 20 -23.47 -25.91 8.19
CA LEU A 20 -22.18 -25.27 8.37
C LEU A 20 -21.53 -24.95 7.01
N VAL A 21 -21.55 -25.91 6.08
CA VAL A 21 -21.03 -25.73 4.71
C VAL A 21 -21.79 -24.63 3.98
N ALA A 22 -23.13 -24.59 4.08
CA ALA A 22 -23.93 -23.54 3.46
C ALA A 22 -23.59 -22.14 4.01
N LYS A 23 -23.35 -22.01 5.32
CA LYS A 23 -22.90 -20.75 5.93
C LYS A 23 -21.51 -20.33 5.48
N LEU A 24 -20.58 -21.28 5.39
CA LEU A 24 -19.23 -21.02 4.87
C LEU A 24 -19.28 -20.56 3.40
N GLN A 25 -20.12 -21.20 2.58
CA GLN A 25 -20.32 -20.79 1.19
C GLN A 25 -20.84 -19.36 1.10
N ASN A 26 -21.82 -18.95 1.92
CA ASN A 26 -22.32 -17.57 1.93
C ASN A 26 -21.30 -16.52 2.38
N ILE A 27 -20.33 -16.88 3.23
CA ILE A 27 -19.25 -15.96 3.65
C ILE A 27 -18.21 -15.79 2.54
N VAL A 28 -17.93 -16.86 1.78
CA VAL A 28 -16.98 -16.84 0.66
C VAL A 28 -17.65 -16.37 -0.63
N TYR A 29 -18.98 -16.37 -0.69
CA TYR A 29 -19.75 -15.87 -1.82
C TYR A 29 -19.68 -14.33 -1.84
N ILE A 30 -18.68 -13.84 -2.56
CA ILE A 30 -18.61 -12.44 -2.97
C ILE A 30 -19.70 -12.26 -4.03
N SER A 31 -20.74 -11.50 -3.70
CA SER A 31 -21.72 -11.05 -4.68
C SER A 31 -21.00 -10.20 -5.73
N ASN A 32 -20.92 -10.67 -6.97
CA ASN A 32 -20.44 -9.87 -8.10
C ASN A 32 -21.52 -8.90 -8.62
N ASP A 33 -22.55 -8.62 -7.81
CA ASP A 33 -23.59 -7.66 -8.12
C ASP A 33 -23.08 -6.24 -7.88
N VAL A 34 -21.99 -5.87 -8.56
CA VAL A 34 -21.83 -4.51 -9.03
C VAL A 34 -22.73 -4.43 -10.26
N GLU A 35 -23.79 -3.64 -10.15
CA GLU A 35 -24.68 -3.31 -11.25
C GLU A 35 -23.85 -2.76 -12.42
N TYR A 36 -23.56 -3.62 -13.39
CA TYR A 36 -22.59 -3.39 -14.47
C TYR A 36 -23.11 -2.38 -15.51
N ASP A 37 -24.38 -1.98 -15.41
CA ASP A 37 -25.08 -1.19 -16.43
C ASP A 37 -24.89 0.33 -16.27
N ASP A 38 -24.62 0.82 -15.05
CA ASP A 38 -24.39 2.27 -14.84
C ASP A 38 -22.98 2.72 -15.24
N ILE A 39 -22.02 1.79 -15.31
CA ILE A 39 -20.63 2.08 -15.70
C ILE A 39 -20.51 2.26 -17.23
N LYS A 40 -21.37 1.62 -18.02
CA LYS A 40 -21.22 1.57 -19.49
C LYS A 40 -21.58 2.87 -20.22
N LYS A 41 -22.24 3.81 -19.55
CA LYS A 41 -22.74 5.03 -20.20
C LYS A 41 -21.75 6.20 -20.22
N GLU A 42 -20.70 6.16 -19.41
CA GLU A 42 -19.69 7.22 -19.34
C GLU A 42 -18.40 6.90 -20.11
N PHE A 43 -18.08 5.62 -20.32
CA PHE A 43 -16.89 5.19 -21.08
C PHE A 43 -17.23 4.93 -22.54
N GLN A 44 -17.58 5.98 -23.27
CA GLN A 44 -17.80 5.93 -24.73
C GLN A 44 -16.49 6.14 -25.53
N ASP A 45 -15.35 5.76 -24.94
CA ASP A 45 -14.11 5.47 -25.65
C ASP A 45 -13.70 4.07 -25.20
N ASP A 46 -13.76 3.09 -26.10
CA ASP A 46 -13.30 1.72 -25.84
C ASP A 46 -11.79 1.75 -25.53
N LEU A 47 -11.43 1.92 -24.26
CA LEU A 47 -10.06 1.87 -23.77
C LEU A 47 -9.62 0.42 -23.63
N TYR A 48 -9.05 -0.13 -24.69
CA TYR A 48 -8.36 -1.43 -24.69
C TYR A 48 -6.88 -1.26 -25.01
N PRO A 49 -5.99 -2.08 -24.43
CA PRO A 49 -4.59 -2.09 -24.84
C PRO A 49 -4.48 -2.39 -26.33
N ASP A 50 -3.84 -1.49 -27.08
CA ASP A 50 -3.55 -1.67 -28.49
C ASP A 50 -2.13 -1.17 -28.83
N GLY A 51 -1.76 -1.19 -30.11
CA GLY A 51 -0.43 -0.78 -30.57
C GLY A 51 -0.25 0.73 -30.76
N ARG A 52 -1.25 1.56 -30.44
CA ARG A 52 -1.20 3.01 -30.61
C ARG A 52 -0.65 3.65 -29.33
N LEU A 53 -0.03 4.82 -29.46
CA LEU A 53 0.58 5.54 -28.31
C LEU A 53 -0.42 6.43 -27.54
N GLN A 54 -1.72 6.16 -27.67
CA GLN A 54 -2.81 6.92 -27.06
C GLN A 54 -3.17 6.32 -25.70
N HIS A 55 -3.47 7.18 -24.73
CA HIS A 55 -3.77 6.79 -23.34
C HIS A 55 -2.64 5.98 -22.66
N LEU A 56 -1.40 6.13 -23.11
CA LEU A 56 -0.23 5.62 -22.39
C LEU A 56 0.09 6.51 -21.19
N MET A 57 0.26 5.88 -20.02
CA MET A 57 0.83 6.50 -18.84
C MET A 57 2.05 5.71 -18.38
N TRP A 58 3.00 6.39 -17.77
CA TRP A 58 4.08 5.76 -17.03
C TRP A 58 4.14 6.34 -15.62
N PHE A 59 4.57 5.50 -14.70
CA PHE A 59 4.75 5.84 -13.30
C PHE A 59 6.11 5.36 -12.83
N LEU A 60 6.61 5.95 -11.76
CA LEU A 60 7.80 5.47 -11.08
C LEU A 60 7.41 4.84 -9.75
N GLN A 61 8.11 3.77 -9.38
CA GLN A 61 8.04 3.19 -8.05
C GLN A 61 9.44 3.24 -7.45
N ILE A 62 9.54 3.77 -6.23
CA ILE A 62 10.75 3.78 -5.40
C ILE A 62 10.39 3.18 -4.04
N SER A 63 11.37 2.60 -3.35
CA SER A 63 11.19 1.93 -2.06
C SER A 63 12.49 2.00 -1.27
N ASP A 64 12.44 1.70 0.03
CA ASP A 64 13.62 1.44 0.84
C ASP A 64 14.61 2.62 0.80
N LEU A 65 14.10 3.83 0.95
CA LEU A 65 14.89 5.06 0.97
C LEU A 65 15.81 5.10 2.18
N HIS A 66 15.32 4.58 3.33
CA HIS A 66 16.02 4.46 4.60
C HIS A 66 16.83 5.73 4.92
N LEU A 67 16.18 6.89 4.88
CA LEU A 67 16.80 8.14 5.28
C LEU A 67 17.19 8.06 6.76
N SER A 68 18.48 8.21 7.04
CA SER A 68 19.06 7.90 8.34
C SER A 68 19.86 9.07 8.88
N LEU A 69 19.72 9.33 10.19
CA LEU A 69 20.62 10.24 10.90
C LEU A 69 22.03 9.68 11.04
N PHE A 70 22.17 8.36 11.11
CA PHE A 70 23.39 7.70 11.56
C PHE A 70 24.13 6.95 10.45
N LYS A 71 23.42 6.58 9.38
CA LYS A 71 23.97 5.81 8.26
C LYS A 71 23.83 6.58 6.97
N ASP A 72 24.87 6.50 6.15
CA ASP A 72 24.79 6.81 4.72
C ASP A 72 24.03 8.12 4.41
N GLN A 73 24.60 9.23 4.87
CA GLN A 73 24.02 10.57 4.75
C GLN A 73 23.78 11.00 3.28
N SER A 74 24.41 10.33 2.30
CA SER A 74 24.17 10.62 0.88
C SER A 74 22.77 10.22 0.40
N ARG A 75 22.05 9.35 1.09
CA ARG A 75 20.67 8.97 0.71
C ARG A 75 19.73 10.18 0.59
N GLY A 76 19.91 11.18 1.45
CA GLY A 76 19.16 12.43 1.35
C GLY A 76 19.50 13.23 0.09
N SER A 77 20.78 13.34 -0.27
CA SER A 77 21.18 13.98 -1.53
C SER A 77 20.78 13.19 -2.77
N ASP A 78 20.78 11.87 -2.68
CA ASP A 78 20.37 10.98 -3.77
C ASP A 78 18.87 11.10 -4.02
N LEU A 79 18.06 11.10 -2.96
CA LEU A 79 16.62 11.37 -3.08
C LEU A 79 16.34 12.77 -3.64
N LYS A 80 17.09 13.79 -3.19
CA LYS A 80 16.97 15.15 -3.73
C LYS A 80 17.28 15.20 -5.22
N THR A 81 18.35 14.52 -5.64
CA THR A 81 18.74 14.41 -7.05
C THR A 81 17.68 13.66 -7.86
N PHE A 82 17.14 12.57 -7.32
CA PHE A 82 16.03 11.85 -7.95
C PHE A 82 14.82 12.77 -8.17
N CYS A 83 14.40 13.50 -7.14
CA CYS A 83 13.26 14.40 -7.21
C CYS A 83 13.47 15.57 -8.19
N SER A 84 14.66 16.19 -8.20
CA SER A 84 14.95 17.33 -9.09
C SER A 84 15.23 16.92 -10.54
N ASP A 85 16.06 15.89 -10.74
CA ASP A 85 16.66 15.59 -12.04
C ASP A 85 15.94 14.42 -12.71
N THR A 86 15.72 13.32 -11.99
CA THR A 86 15.11 12.12 -12.58
C THR A 86 13.63 12.32 -12.85
N VAL A 87 12.87 12.82 -11.88
CA VAL A 87 11.42 13.04 -12.04
C VAL A 87 11.13 14.09 -13.11
N SER A 88 11.94 15.16 -13.20
CA SER A 88 11.74 16.21 -14.21
C SER A 88 12.03 15.75 -15.64
N VAL A 89 12.93 14.77 -15.82
CA VAL A 89 13.23 14.17 -17.12
C VAL A 89 12.17 13.15 -17.52
N ILE A 90 11.76 12.28 -16.60
CA ILE A 90 10.80 11.20 -16.89
C ILE A 90 9.38 11.75 -17.00
N GLN A 91 9.01 12.77 -16.21
CA GLN A 91 7.67 13.35 -16.15
C GLN A 91 6.57 12.28 -15.96
N PRO A 92 6.69 11.39 -14.94
CA PRO A 92 5.69 10.36 -14.72
C PRO A 92 4.36 10.96 -14.25
N SER A 93 3.26 10.27 -14.51
CA SER A 93 1.94 10.69 -14.00
C SER A 93 1.86 10.58 -12.48
N VAL A 94 2.58 9.63 -11.89
CA VAL A 94 2.66 9.40 -10.46
C VAL A 94 4.01 8.78 -10.07
N VAL A 95 4.50 9.14 -8.89
CA VAL A 95 5.59 8.44 -8.19
C VAL A 95 5.00 7.74 -6.96
N LEU A 96 5.25 6.45 -6.85
CA LEU A 96 4.88 5.62 -5.69
C LEU A 96 6.13 5.40 -4.83
N ALA A 97 6.16 5.99 -3.62
CA ALA A 97 7.19 5.74 -2.62
C ALA A 97 6.70 4.68 -1.63
N THR A 98 7.05 3.42 -1.86
CA THR A 98 6.40 2.26 -1.24
C THR A 98 6.95 1.85 0.14
N GLY A 99 7.42 2.83 0.92
CA GLY A 99 7.77 2.64 2.32
C GLY A 99 9.25 2.46 2.61
N ASP A 100 9.52 2.30 3.91
CA ASP A 100 10.85 2.38 4.51
C ASP A 100 11.50 3.71 4.10
N LEU A 101 10.75 4.79 4.31
CA LEU A 101 11.14 6.15 3.96
C LEU A 101 12.25 6.64 4.89
N VAL A 102 12.13 6.31 6.17
CA VAL A 102 13.12 6.57 7.21
C VAL A 102 13.77 5.27 7.69
N ASP A 103 14.98 5.36 8.23
CA ASP A 103 15.71 4.19 8.75
C ASP A 103 15.27 3.82 10.18
N ALA A 104 14.95 4.79 11.04
CA ALA A 104 14.42 4.56 12.38
C ALA A 104 15.26 3.60 13.26
N ARG A 105 16.56 3.44 12.96
CA ARG A 105 17.50 2.63 13.75
C ARG A 105 18.30 3.50 14.71
N THR A 106 18.68 2.93 15.85
CA THR A 106 19.59 3.59 16.79
C THR A 106 21.02 3.65 16.22
N ALA A 107 21.82 4.60 16.70
CA ALA A 107 23.19 4.80 16.23
C ALA A 107 24.09 3.55 16.39
N ASP A 108 23.84 2.74 17.42
CA ASP A 108 24.51 1.47 17.69
C ASP A 108 23.92 0.28 16.92
N LEU A 109 22.83 0.49 16.17
CA LEU A 109 22.07 -0.50 15.40
C LEU A 109 21.41 -1.61 16.22
N LEU A 110 21.39 -1.49 17.56
CA LEU A 110 20.85 -2.52 18.45
C LEU A 110 19.35 -2.33 18.74
N GLY A 111 18.78 -1.19 18.36
CA GLY A 111 17.37 -0.89 18.56
C GLY A 111 16.77 -0.05 17.43
N SER A 112 15.51 0.27 17.62
CA SER A 112 14.76 1.12 16.70
C SER A 112 13.80 2.05 17.43
N ARG A 113 13.59 3.23 16.85
CA ARG A 113 12.61 4.23 17.28
C ARG A 113 12.43 5.26 16.17
N GLN A 114 11.32 5.99 16.20
CA GLN A 114 11.13 7.13 15.32
C GLN A 114 12.05 8.31 15.70
N TYR A 115 12.60 8.96 14.67
CA TYR A 115 13.42 10.17 14.78
C TYR A 115 12.79 11.27 13.93
N VAL A 116 12.36 12.35 14.58
CA VAL A 116 11.70 13.49 13.91
C VAL A 116 12.57 14.08 12.80
N GLU A 117 13.89 14.02 12.96
CA GLU A 117 14.84 14.58 12.01
C GLU A 117 14.88 13.80 10.69
N GLU A 118 14.69 12.48 10.70
CA GLU A 118 14.63 11.66 9.48
C GLU A 118 13.36 11.99 8.68
N TRP A 119 12.23 12.12 9.38
CA TRP A 119 10.96 12.57 8.78
C TRP A 119 11.04 13.99 8.23
N ARG A 120 11.67 14.90 8.98
CA ARG A 120 11.92 16.28 8.51
C ARG A 120 12.82 16.29 7.28
N MET A 121 13.84 15.43 7.22
CA MET A 121 14.69 15.30 6.04
C MET A 121 13.87 14.89 4.83
N TYR A 122 13.04 13.84 4.96
CA TYR A 122 12.13 13.40 3.89
C TYR A 122 11.24 14.54 3.39
N GLN A 123 10.48 15.16 4.30
CA GLN A 123 9.54 16.23 3.98
C GLN A 123 10.23 17.46 3.39
N GLN A 124 11.39 17.86 3.93
CA GLN A 124 12.15 18.99 3.43
C GLN A 124 12.66 18.75 2.01
N ILE A 125 13.07 17.52 1.67
CA ILE A 125 13.51 17.19 0.31
C ILE A 125 12.33 17.34 -0.67
N LEU A 126 11.15 16.80 -0.35
CA LEU A 126 9.97 16.94 -1.20
C LEU A 126 9.57 18.41 -1.37
N TYR A 127 9.62 19.19 -0.28
CA TYR A 127 9.32 20.62 -0.29
C TYR A 127 10.33 21.43 -1.11
N ASP A 128 11.63 21.26 -0.85
CA ASP A 128 12.71 22.03 -1.50
C ASP A 128 12.78 21.76 -3.00
N THR A 129 12.50 20.53 -3.42
CA THR A 129 12.50 20.14 -4.83
C THR A 129 11.22 20.52 -5.54
N GLY A 130 10.14 20.78 -4.80
CA GLY A 130 8.82 21.06 -5.36
C GLY A 130 8.25 19.89 -6.17
N VAL A 131 8.75 18.66 -5.97
CA VAL A 131 8.37 17.50 -6.80
C VAL A 131 6.87 17.23 -6.76
N THR A 132 6.23 17.47 -5.62
CA THR A 132 4.79 17.27 -5.41
C THR A 132 3.91 18.30 -6.13
N ALA A 133 4.49 19.43 -6.57
CA ALA A 133 3.79 20.41 -7.40
C ALA A 133 3.76 20.00 -8.88
N ASN A 134 4.75 19.21 -9.32
CA ASN A 134 4.92 18.82 -10.73
C ASN A 134 4.42 17.40 -11.01
N THR A 135 4.36 16.55 -9.99
CA THR A 135 4.03 15.13 -10.12
C THR A 135 3.27 14.65 -8.89
N THR A 136 2.24 13.83 -9.11
CA THR A 136 1.53 13.17 -8.01
C THR A 136 2.50 12.27 -7.25
N TRP A 137 2.68 12.53 -5.97
CA TRP A 137 3.53 11.75 -5.09
C TRP A 137 2.67 11.00 -4.09
N LEU A 138 2.71 9.66 -4.13
CA LEU A 138 1.99 8.81 -3.19
C LEU A 138 3.00 8.01 -2.40
N ASP A 139 3.06 8.25 -1.09
CA ASP A 139 3.85 7.44 -0.18
C ASP A 139 2.96 6.45 0.60
N ILE A 140 3.58 5.32 0.97
CA ILE A 140 2.97 4.24 1.73
C ILE A 140 3.94 3.88 2.84
N ARG A 141 3.43 3.44 3.99
CA ARG A 141 4.28 3.03 5.11
C ARG A 141 4.99 1.69 4.85
N GLY A 142 6.28 1.64 5.15
CA GLY A 142 7.04 0.41 5.37
C GLY A 142 7.09 0.02 6.84
N ASN A 143 7.88 -1.00 7.18
CA ASN A 143 7.99 -1.45 8.57
C ASN A 143 8.87 -0.51 9.41
N HIS A 144 9.91 0.11 8.82
CA HIS A 144 10.77 1.07 9.52
C HIS A 144 10.00 2.34 9.91
N ASP A 145 9.08 2.75 9.06
CA ASP A 145 8.19 3.91 9.27
C ASP A 145 7.24 3.72 10.47
N ASN A 146 7.10 2.49 10.99
CA ASN A 146 6.22 2.13 12.11
C ASN A 146 6.97 1.63 13.35
N PHE A 147 8.31 1.65 13.38
CA PHE A 147 9.04 1.21 14.57
C PHE A 147 8.67 2.05 15.80
N ASN A 148 8.31 1.38 16.89
CA ASN A 148 7.87 2.01 18.14
C ASN A 148 6.60 2.88 18.00
N VAL A 149 5.71 2.51 17.06
CA VAL A 149 4.37 3.07 16.87
C VAL A 149 3.34 1.98 17.18
N LEU A 150 2.56 2.14 18.24
CA LEU A 150 1.59 1.11 18.67
C LEU A 150 0.26 1.19 17.92
N SER A 151 -0.10 2.37 17.42
CA SER A 151 -1.36 2.67 16.74
C SER A 151 -1.25 3.97 15.96
N LEU A 152 -2.22 4.25 15.07
CA LEU A 152 -2.26 5.49 14.27
C LEU A 152 -2.38 6.77 15.11
N ASP A 153 -2.92 6.67 16.33
CA ASP A 153 -3.03 7.80 17.26
C ASP A 153 -1.82 7.94 18.20
N ASP A 154 -0.77 7.12 18.01
CA ASP A 154 0.43 7.19 18.83
C ASP A 154 1.15 8.53 18.57
N LYS A 155 1.64 9.16 19.64
CA LYS A 155 2.44 10.39 19.53
C LYS A 155 3.74 10.20 18.73
N ASN A 156 4.21 8.97 18.64
CA ASN A 156 5.38 8.59 17.85
C ASN A 156 5.01 8.30 16.39
N ASP A 157 3.73 8.31 16.02
CA ASP A 157 3.33 8.22 14.62
C ASP A 157 3.65 9.55 13.91
N LEU A 158 4.74 9.52 13.15
CA LEU A 158 5.25 10.67 12.42
C LEU A 158 4.94 10.62 10.92
N PHE A 159 4.32 9.54 10.44
CA PHE A 159 3.84 9.44 9.07
C PHE A 159 2.50 10.17 8.96
N ARG A 160 2.47 11.31 8.26
CA ARG A 160 1.32 12.21 8.15
C ARG A 160 1.13 12.75 6.75
#